data_AF-A0A1X9XAX7-F1
#
_entry.id   AF-A0A1X9XAX7-F1
#
_cell.length_a   1.000
_cell.length_b   1.000
_cell.length_c   1.000
_cell.angle_alpha   90.00
_cell.angle_beta   90.00
_cell.angle_gamma   90.00
#
_symmetry.space_group_name_H-M   'P 1'
#
loop_
_entity.id
_entity.type
_entity.pdbx_description
1 polymer ?
#
loop_
_entity_poly.entity_id
_entity_poly.type
_entity_poly.pdbx_seq_one_letter_code
_entity_poly.pdbx_strand_id
1 'polypeptide(L)' 'IGGHGDLLLHIGGETLRQRRPVAYQTTAQGRAGVTADYFINDGQIGFRLGPYNHN' A
#
# COMPACT_ATOMS: atom_id res chain seq x y z
N ILE A 1 -8.71 -3.79 -7.10
CA ILE A 1 -7.70 -2.70 -7.04
C ILE A 1 -7.90 -1.83 -8.28
N GLY A 2 -7.93 -0.49 -8.13
CA GLY A 2 -8.14 0.45 -9.22
C GLY A 2 -6.87 0.68 -10.07
N GLY A 3 -7.02 1.30 -11.24
CA GLY A 3 -5.98 1.40 -12.27
C GLY A 3 -4.66 2.12 -11.89
N HIS A 4 -4.59 2.79 -10.73
CA HIS A 4 -3.39 3.49 -10.25
C HIS A 4 -2.76 2.85 -8.99
N GLY A 5 -3.18 1.63 -8.62
CA GLY A 5 -2.78 1.01 -7.35
C GLY A 5 -3.60 1.51 -6.15
N ASP A 6 -4.68 2.25 -6.42
CA ASP A 6 -5.66 2.68 -5.43
C ASP A 6 -6.50 1.49 -4.95
N LEU A 7 -6.82 1.48 -3.66
CA LEU A 7 -7.83 0.58 -3.11
C LEU A 7 -9.20 1.25 -3.20
N LEU A 8 -10.14 0.55 -3.83
CA LEU A 8 -11.54 0.96 -3.90
C LEU A 8 -12.34 0.00 -3.03
N LEU A 9 -13.04 0.54 -2.03
CA LEU A 9 -13.94 -0.20 -1.17
C LEU A 9 -15.36 0.26 -1.45
N HIS A 10 -16.23 -0.70 -1.76
CA HIS A 10 -17.65 -0.44 -1.96
C HIS A 10 -18.39 -0.75 -0.67
N ILE A 11 -18.97 0.27 -0.03
CA ILE A 11 -19.64 0.15 1.27
C ILE A 11 -20.97 0.89 1.16
N GLY A 12 -22.09 0.18 1.34
CA GLY A 12 -23.42 0.80 1.33
C GLY A 12 -23.80 1.50 0.02
N GLY A 13 -23.25 1.08 -1.12
CA GLY A 13 -23.46 1.73 -2.42
C GLY A 13 -22.53 2.91 -2.70
N GLU A 14 -21.74 3.34 -1.72
CA GLU A 14 -20.70 4.35 -1.89
C GLU A 14 -19.34 3.71 -2.23
N THR A 15 -18.43 4.51 -2.77
CA THR A 15 -17.06 4.09 -3.06
C THR A 15 -16.06 4.90 -2.25
N LEU A 16 -15.40 4.25 -1.29
CA LEU A 16 -14.26 4.80 -0.58
C LEU A 16 -12.99 4.48 -1.38
N ARG A 17 -12.25 5.52 -1.77
CA ARG A 17 -10.96 5.40 -2.46
C ARG A 17 -9.80 5.71 -1.52
N GLN A 18 -8.94 4.73 -1.29
CA GLN A 18 -7.62 4.96 -0.72
C GLN A 18 -6.59 5.03 -1.84
N ARG A 19 -5.79 6.09 -1.84
CA ARG A 19 -4.73 6.27 -2.83
C ARG A 19 -3.64 5.22 -2.65
N ARG A 20 -2.92 4.91 -3.72
CA ARG A 20 -1.73 4.03 -3.69
C ARG A 20 -0.86 4.31 -2.45
N PRO A 21 -0.45 3.27 -1.70
CA PRO A 21 0.32 3.45 -0.50
C PRO A 21 1.72 3.97 -0.81
N VAL A 22 2.24 4.76 0.13
CA VAL A 22 3.60 5.30 0.06
C VAL A 22 4.33 4.84 1.30
N ALA A 23 5.43 4.09 1.11
CA ALA A 23 6.25 3.58 2.19
C ALA A 23 7.68 4.13 2.11
N TYR A 24 8.30 4.26 3.28
CA TYR A 24 9.70 4.68 3.40
C TYR A 24 10.40 3.81 4.44
N GLN A 25 11.68 3.59 4.22
CA GLN A 25 12.60 3.03 5.18
C GLN A 25 13.52 4.13 5.72
N THR A 26 13.76 4.14 7.02
CA THR A 26 14.84 4.94 7.62
C THR A 26 16.16 4.21 7.47
N THR A 27 17.15 4.86 6.88
CA THR A 27 18.53 4.37 6.69
C THR A 27 19.51 5.35 7.34
N ALA A 28 20.79 4.98 7.42
CA ALA A 28 21.84 5.90 7.90
C ALA A 28 21.95 7.18 7.06
N GLN A 29 21.53 7.14 5.79
CA GLN A 29 21.54 8.25 4.85
C GLN A 29 20.20 9.02 4.81
N GLY A 30 19.22 8.64 5.64
CA GLY A 30 17.90 9.27 5.72
C GLY A 30 16.76 8.38 5.23
N ARG A 31 15.62 8.99 4.86
CA ARG A 31 14.44 8.26 4.37
C ARG A 31 14.62 7.83 2.91
N ALA A 32 14.63 6.53 2.68
CA ALA A 32 14.59 5.92 1.36
C ALA A 32 13.16 5.47 1.04
N GLY A 33 12.68 5.76 -0.17
CA GLY A 33 11.37 5.26 -0.62
C GLY A 33 11.40 3.74 -0.85
N VAL A 34 10.32 3.05 -0.49
CA VAL A 34 10.12 1.62 -0.74
C VAL A 34 8.84 1.44 -1.54
N THR A 35 8.87 0.55 -2.54
CA THR A 35 7.66 0.20 -3.29
C THR A 35 6.61 -0.36 -2.34
N ALA A 36 5.38 0.12 -2.45
CA ALA A 36 4.26 -0.39 -1.67
C ALA A 36 3.03 -0.51 -2.56
N ASP A 37 2.30 -1.61 -2.38
CA ASP A 37 1.04 -1.87 -3.07
C ASP A 37 0.04 -2.51 -2.10
N TYR A 38 -1.25 -2.31 -2.37
CA TYR A 38 -2.28 -3.06 -1.67
C TYR A 38 -2.33 -4.50 -2.19
N PHE A 39 -2.69 -5.44 -1.32
CA PHE A 39 -3.16 -6.76 -1.73
C PHE A 39 -4.43 -7.11 -0.96
N ILE A 40 -5.25 -7.97 -1.55
CA ILE A 40 -6.45 -8.51 -0.92
C ILE A 40 -6.28 -10.02 -0.89
N ASN A 41 -6.39 -10.63 0.29
CA ASN A 41 -6.40 -12.07 0.46
C ASN A 41 -7.48 -12.46 1.47
N ASP A 42 -8.38 -13.37 1.11
CA ASP A 42 -9.44 -13.88 1.99
C ASP A 42 -10.24 -12.79 2.73
N GLY A 43 -10.59 -11.71 2.01
CA GLY A 43 -11.31 -10.56 2.58
C GLY A 43 -10.46 -9.64 3.47
N GLN A 44 -9.19 -9.94 3.67
CA GLN A 44 -8.23 -9.08 4.36
C GLN A 44 -7.52 -8.17 3.35
N ILE A 45 -7.37 -6.91 3.72
CA ILE A 45 -6.58 -5.93 2.99
C ILE A 45 -5.22 -5.82 3.69
N GLY A 46 -4.15 -5.94 2.93
CA GLY A 46 -2.80 -5.75 3.44
C GLY A 46 -1.93 -4.91 2.52
N PHE A 47 -0.71 -4.65 2.98
CA PHE A 47 0.33 -3.97 2.21
C PHE A 47 1.40 -4.97 1.80
N ARG A 48 1.75 -4.97 0.52
CA ARG A 48 2.94 -5.64 0.02
C ARG A 48 4.03 -4.59 -0.10
N LEU A 49 5.11 -4.79 0.64
CA LEU A 49 6.31 -3.97 0.52
C LEU A 49 7.26 -4.64 -0.47
N GLY A 50 7.90 -3.82 -1.30
CA GLY A 50 9.07 -4.22 -2.07
C GLY A 50 10.27 -4.48 -1.13
N PRO A 51 11.44 -4.80 -1.68
CA PRO A 51 12.64 -5.04 -0.88
C PRO A 51 12.90 -3.88 0.08
N TYR A 52 13.00 -4.20 1.37
CA TYR A 52 13.38 -3.27 2.42
C TYR A 52 14.26 -4.00 3.42
N ASN A 53 15.18 -3.28 4.05
CA ASN A 53 16.12 -3.86 5.00
C ASN A 53 15.49 -3.88 6.41
N HIS A 54 15.57 -5.04 7.06
CA HIS A 54 15.04 -5.30 8.40
C HIS A 54 16.08 -5.21 9.52
N ASN A 55 17.34 -4.91 9.20
CA ASN A 55 18.40 -4.71 10.19
C ASN A 55 18.38 -3.32 10.81
#